data_AF-A0A926U2W7-F1
#
_entry.id   AF-A0A926U2W7-F1
#
_cell.length_a   1.000
_cell.length_b   1.000
_cell.length_c   1.000
_cell.angle_alpha   90.00
_cell.angle_beta   90.00
_cell.angle_gamma   90.00
#
_symmetry.space_group_name_H-M   'P 1'
#
loop_
_entity.id
_entity.type
_entity.pdbx_description
1 polymer ?
#
loop_
_entity_poly.entity_id
_entity_poly.type
_entity_poly.pdbx_seq_one_letter_code
_entity_poly.pdbx_strand_id
1 'polypeptide(L)'
;MNSLEPLIQAARSPSDSNSPSQLIRLAEEILRSRKVGRAPRGRSLFGVHQEIYERAKQQLLADLKQDLCQYNPQQMTARDWANMVRDRTFLKILDDAQLKRLAIEAQQHPSRTELRQHTLSQLVEAIRLSGQLARPHQAKFSAQFYCLIYEEAVNRTLTYVCRSIDRYDPDRGQNKKFMNWVNFRLDRVILECRSEFNESNTQELPALADLEALPQPDSPSIAVDLREYIEQDADEILRSAHIKNRPEANFRSIALARYIDEKSWAEISQEFGISIPTLSSFFQRRCQEFLPLFEQYLS
;
A
#
# COMPACT_ATOMS: atom_id res chain seq x y z
N MET A 1 16.97 7.12 -4.88
CA MET A 1 16.23 7.78 -3.79
C MET A 1 17.25 8.16 -2.74
N ASN A 2 17.43 9.46 -2.49
CA ASN A 2 18.42 9.91 -1.51
C ASN A 2 18.04 9.38 -0.12
N SER A 3 19.04 8.91 0.63
CA SER A 3 18.84 8.54 2.02
C SER A 3 18.34 9.78 2.78
N LEU A 4 17.20 9.69 3.47
CA LEU A 4 16.67 10.78 4.31
C LEU A 4 17.51 10.96 5.58
N GLU A 5 18.18 9.91 6.03
CA GLU A 5 19.03 9.89 7.22
C GLU A 5 20.12 10.98 7.24
N PRO A 6 20.94 11.17 6.18
CA PRO A 6 21.94 12.23 6.16
C PRO A 6 21.33 13.64 6.20
N LEU A 7 20.14 13.85 5.61
CA LEU A 7 19.45 15.15 5.68
C LEU A 7 18.92 15.44 7.09
N ILE A 8 18.41 14.40 7.78
CA ILE A 8 17.97 14.50 9.17
C ILE A 8 19.16 14.78 10.09
N GLN A 9 20.29 14.11 9.90
CA GLN A 9 21.51 14.34 10.67
C GLN A 9 22.07 15.75 10.43
N ALA A 10 22.14 16.20 9.17
CA ALA A 10 22.57 17.56 8.84
C ALA A 10 21.65 18.64 9.45
N ALA A 11 20.34 18.40 9.49
CA ALA A 11 19.38 19.32 10.09
C ALA A 11 19.40 19.34 11.64
N ARG A 12 20.01 18.33 12.28
CA ARG A 12 20.17 18.26 13.75
C ARG A 12 21.42 18.95 14.27
N SER A 13 22.46 19.06 13.47
CA SER A 13 23.75 19.63 13.90
C SER A 13 23.66 21.16 14.03
N PRO A 14 23.85 21.73 15.24
CA PRO A 14 23.74 23.18 15.48
C PRO A 14 24.96 24.01 15.01
N SER A 15 25.99 23.37 14.45
CA SER A 15 27.31 23.97 14.24
C SER A 15 27.50 24.70 12.90
N ASP A 16 26.55 24.62 11.98
CA ASP A 16 26.67 25.27 10.67
C ASP A 16 25.81 26.53 10.55
N SER A 17 26.41 27.58 10.00
CA SER A 17 25.78 28.79 9.46
C SER A 17 24.68 28.51 8.41
N ASN A 18 24.49 27.24 8.02
CA ASN A 18 23.50 26.73 7.08
C ASN A 18 22.29 26.02 7.74
N SER A 19 22.14 26.06 9.07
CA SER A 19 21.01 25.43 9.78
C SER A 19 19.61 25.71 9.18
N PRO A 20 19.23 26.97 8.83
CA PRO A 20 17.91 27.22 8.22
C PRO A 20 17.78 26.67 6.79
N SER A 21 18.85 26.64 6.00
CA SER A 21 18.82 26.10 4.63
C SER A 21 18.72 24.57 4.62
N GLN A 22 19.30 23.88 5.61
CA GLN A 22 19.16 22.43 5.75
C GLN A 22 17.73 22.01 6.15
N LEU A 23 17.08 22.77 7.04
CA LEU A 23 15.67 22.52 7.41
C LEU A 23 14.74 22.71 6.20
N ILE A 24 14.97 23.74 5.38
CA ILE A 24 14.22 23.97 4.13
C ILE A 24 14.40 22.78 3.18
N ARG A 25 15.63 22.33 2.98
CA ARG A 25 15.94 21.19 2.11
C ARG A 25 15.28 19.89 2.60
N LEU A 26 15.31 19.64 3.91
CA LEU A 26 14.64 18.48 4.50
C LEU A 26 13.11 18.56 4.33
N ALA A 27 12.51 19.72 4.59
CA ALA A 27 11.07 19.93 4.41
C ALA A 27 10.65 19.70 2.94
N GLU A 28 11.44 20.18 1.98
CA GLU A 28 11.19 19.96 0.55
C GLU A 28 11.29 18.48 0.17
N GLU A 29 12.26 17.74 0.71
CA GLU A 29 12.40 16.31 0.45
C GLU A 29 11.25 15.50 1.08
N ILE A 30 10.81 15.85 2.30
CA ILE A 30 9.62 15.27 2.93
C ILE A 30 8.38 15.51 2.06
N LEU A 31 8.19 16.75 1.60
CA LEU A 31 7.05 17.15 0.76
C LEU A 31 7.17 16.68 -0.69
N ARG A 32 8.31 16.13 -1.12
CA ARG A 32 8.49 15.59 -2.48
C ARG A 32 7.47 14.49 -2.80
N SER A 33 7.17 13.66 -1.80
CA SER A 33 6.23 12.54 -1.92
C SER A 33 4.82 12.85 -1.40
N ARG A 34 4.47 14.12 -1.16
CA ARG A 34 3.14 14.56 -0.68
C ARG A 34 1.99 14.07 -1.54
N LYS A 35 0.80 13.82 -1.01
CA LYS A 35 -0.34 13.38 -1.83
C LYS A 35 -1.23 14.53 -2.32
N VAL A 36 -1.15 15.69 -1.65
CA VAL A 36 -1.93 16.90 -1.93
C VAL A 36 -1.00 18.06 -2.25
N GLY A 37 -1.45 18.98 -3.12
CA GLY A 37 -0.65 20.11 -3.61
C GLY A 37 0.42 19.67 -4.62
N ARG A 38 0.14 18.65 -5.43
CA ARG A 38 1.05 18.18 -6.49
C ARG A 38 0.81 18.92 -7.81
N ALA A 39 1.90 19.18 -8.51
CA ALA A 39 1.82 19.68 -9.86
C ALA A 39 1.21 18.60 -10.78
N PRO A 40 0.32 18.99 -11.72
CA PRO A 40 -0.03 18.11 -12.82
C PRO A 40 1.23 17.81 -13.65
N ARG A 41 1.29 16.64 -14.29
CA ARG A 41 2.47 16.18 -15.03
C ARG A 41 2.94 17.27 -16.01
N GLY A 42 4.20 17.70 -15.86
CA GLY A 42 4.85 18.67 -16.76
C GLY A 42 4.43 20.14 -16.59
N ARG A 43 3.65 20.51 -15.55
CA ARG A 43 3.27 21.90 -15.28
C ARG A 43 3.79 22.39 -13.93
N SER A 44 3.90 23.71 -13.76
CA SER A 44 4.15 24.32 -12.45
C SER A 44 2.93 24.20 -11.54
N LEU A 45 3.14 24.26 -10.22
CA LEU A 45 2.05 24.44 -9.26
C LEU A 45 1.38 25.79 -9.48
N PHE A 46 0.04 25.82 -9.46
CA PHE A 46 -0.73 27.05 -9.57
C PHE A 46 -2.00 26.97 -8.71
N GLY A 47 -2.62 28.11 -8.45
CA GLY A 47 -3.91 28.23 -7.77
C GLY A 47 -3.92 27.59 -6.38
N VAL A 48 -5.02 26.89 -6.06
CA VAL A 48 -5.22 26.24 -4.76
C VAL A 48 -4.14 25.22 -4.42
N HIS A 49 -3.55 24.56 -5.43
CA HIS A 49 -2.50 23.55 -5.21
C HIS A 49 -1.19 24.17 -4.73
N GLN A 50 -0.83 25.35 -5.25
CA GLN A 50 0.34 26.08 -4.81
C GLN A 50 0.15 26.60 -3.38
N GLU A 51 -1.03 27.15 -3.09
CA GLU A 51 -1.34 27.66 -1.75
C GLU A 51 -1.27 26.58 -0.69
N ILE A 52 -1.86 25.40 -0.95
CA ILE A 52 -1.78 24.26 -0.04
C ILE A 52 -0.32 23.83 0.17
N TYR A 53 0.49 23.82 -0.89
CA TYR A 53 1.91 23.48 -0.79
C TYR A 53 2.69 24.47 0.08
N GLU A 54 2.54 25.77 -0.15
CA GLU A 54 3.24 26.79 0.64
C GLU A 54 2.81 26.76 2.11
N ARG A 55 1.51 26.60 2.38
CA ARG A 55 0.99 26.43 3.74
C ARG A 55 1.54 25.17 4.41
N ALA A 56 1.62 24.06 3.67
CA ALA A 56 2.24 22.82 4.16
C ALA A 56 3.72 23.02 4.50
N LYS A 57 4.46 23.70 3.62
CA LYS A 57 5.89 23.99 3.81
C LYS A 57 6.12 24.86 5.05
N GLN A 58 5.35 25.94 5.21
CA GLN A 58 5.44 26.82 6.36
C GLN A 58 5.13 26.10 7.67
N GLN A 59 4.01 25.34 7.71
CA GLN A 59 3.62 24.59 8.89
C GLN A 59 4.64 23.50 9.23
N LEU A 60 5.14 22.78 8.23
CA LEU A 60 6.17 21.77 8.41
C LEU A 60 7.43 22.39 9.01
N LEU A 61 7.94 23.49 8.45
CA LEU A 61 9.13 24.16 8.95
C LEU A 61 9.00 24.65 10.39
N ALA A 62 7.81 25.12 10.78
CA ALA A 62 7.53 25.53 12.15
C ALA A 62 7.62 24.35 13.13
N ASP A 63 7.08 23.19 12.76
CA ASP A 63 7.05 22.00 13.63
C ASP A 63 8.35 21.16 13.55
N LEU A 64 9.10 21.26 12.44
CA LEU A 64 10.20 20.34 12.10
C LEU A 64 11.31 20.34 13.15
N LYS A 65 11.61 21.48 13.77
CA LYS A 65 12.63 21.55 14.83
C LYS A 65 12.26 20.67 16.03
N GLN A 66 11.00 20.73 16.45
CA GLN A 66 10.51 19.91 17.56
C GLN A 66 10.45 18.43 17.16
N ASP A 67 9.99 18.12 15.94
CA ASP A 67 9.90 16.74 15.45
C ASP A 67 11.27 16.08 15.30
N LEU A 68 12.28 16.86 14.90
CA LEU A 68 13.66 16.39 14.80
C LEU A 68 14.24 16.03 16.17
N CYS A 69 13.86 16.72 17.24
CA CYS A 69 14.27 16.34 18.60
C CYS A 69 13.62 15.04 19.07
N GLN A 70 12.42 14.73 18.57
CA GLN A 70 11.65 13.54 18.96
C GLN A 70 11.95 12.30 18.11
N TYR A 71 12.53 12.47 16.92
CA TYR A 71 12.87 11.35 16.05
C TYR A 71 13.89 10.40 16.72
N ASN A 72 13.62 9.09 16.71
CA ASN A 72 14.55 8.08 17.18
C ASN A 72 14.76 7.00 16.10
N PRO A 73 15.96 6.93 15.47
CA PRO A 73 16.27 5.95 14.45
C PRO A 73 16.15 4.48 14.91
N GLN A 74 16.17 4.21 16.23
CA GLN A 74 16.01 2.86 16.78
C GLN A 74 14.53 2.42 16.85
N GLN A 75 13.59 3.36 16.82
CA GLN A 75 12.15 3.08 16.97
C GLN A 75 11.38 3.19 15.67
N MET A 76 11.84 4.01 14.73
CA MET A 76 11.18 4.22 13.44
C MET A 76 12.19 4.55 12.36
N THR A 77 11.92 4.13 11.13
CA THR A 77 12.75 4.49 9.99
C THR A 77 12.57 5.96 9.63
N ALA A 78 13.57 6.61 9.02
CA ALA A 78 13.42 7.98 8.53
C ALA A 78 12.28 8.15 7.53
N ARG A 79 11.97 7.11 6.75
CA ARG A 79 10.84 7.13 5.82
C ARG A 79 9.51 7.16 6.56
N ASP A 80 9.34 6.32 7.58
CA ASP A 80 8.08 6.27 8.35
C ASP A 80 7.89 7.54 9.17
N TRP A 81 8.97 8.06 9.76
CA TRP A 81 8.96 9.36 10.41
C TRP A 81 8.56 10.49 9.44
N ALA A 82 9.17 10.54 8.26
CA ALA A 82 8.84 11.55 7.24
C ALA A 82 7.38 11.44 6.77
N ASN A 83 6.84 10.21 6.64
CA ASN A 83 5.44 9.98 6.31
C ASN A 83 4.52 10.49 7.43
N MET A 84 4.81 10.14 8.68
CA MET A 84 4.05 10.57 9.85
C MET A 84 4.01 12.09 9.99
N VAL A 85 5.18 12.74 9.96
CA VAL A 85 5.29 14.21 10.09
C VAL A 85 4.54 14.91 8.95
N ARG A 86 4.66 14.38 7.73
CA ARG A 86 3.94 14.90 6.56
C ARG A 86 2.43 14.78 6.71
N ASP A 87 1.91 13.62 7.08
CA ASP A 87 0.47 13.41 7.22
C ASP A 87 -0.11 14.24 8.37
N ARG A 88 0.63 14.36 9.48
CA ARG A 88 0.28 15.27 10.60
C ARG A 88 0.27 16.74 10.18
N THR A 89 1.20 17.15 9.31
CA THR A 89 1.21 18.49 8.74
C THR A 89 -0.05 18.74 7.92
N PHE A 90 -0.41 17.80 7.03
CA PHE A 90 -1.63 17.91 6.23
C PHE A 90 -2.90 17.93 7.08
N LEU A 91 -2.96 17.15 8.16
CA LEU A 91 -4.06 17.16 9.12
C LEU A 91 -4.28 18.55 9.75
N LYS A 92 -3.19 19.28 10.06
CA LYS A 92 -3.27 20.63 10.66
C LYS A 92 -3.70 21.72 9.66
N ILE A 93 -3.30 21.61 8.39
CA ILE A 93 -3.52 22.67 7.39
C ILE A 93 -4.78 22.50 6.55
N LEU A 94 -5.29 21.27 6.41
CA LEU A 94 -6.44 20.96 5.56
C LEU A 94 -7.74 21.22 6.33
N ASP A 95 -8.17 22.48 6.27
CA ASP A 95 -9.49 22.92 6.75
C ASP A 95 -10.58 22.79 5.67
N ASP A 96 -11.85 22.98 6.07
CA ASP A 96 -12.98 22.92 5.14
C ASP A 96 -12.86 23.94 3.99
N ALA A 97 -12.21 25.09 4.23
CA ALA A 97 -12.00 26.10 3.20
C ALA A 97 -11.04 25.62 2.10
N GLN A 98 -9.97 24.89 2.45
CA GLN A 98 -9.09 24.24 1.45
C GLN A 98 -9.85 23.21 0.63
N LEU A 99 -10.62 22.35 1.30
CA LEU A 99 -11.39 21.29 0.66
C LEU A 99 -12.45 21.87 -0.29
N LYS A 100 -13.15 22.93 0.15
CA LYS A 100 -14.10 23.67 -0.67
C LYS A 100 -13.47 24.28 -1.92
N ARG A 101 -12.28 24.90 -1.80
CA ARG A 101 -11.58 25.47 -2.95
C ARG A 101 -11.10 24.40 -3.93
N LEU A 102 -10.61 23.26 -3.45
CA LEU A 102 -10.29 22.11 -4.30
C LEU A 102 -11.52 21.57 -5.04
N ALA A 103 -12.67 21.54 -4.37
CA ALA A 103 -13.94 21.14 -4.98
C ALA A 103 -14.36 22.10 -6.11
N ILE A 104 -14.30 23.41 -5.87
CA ILE A 104 -14.63 24.44 -6.88
C ILE A 104 -13.65 24.38 -8.06
N GLU A 105 -12.34 24.25 -7.82
CA GLU A 105 -11.35 24.07 -8.88
C GLU A 105 -11.67 22.84 -9.74
N ALA A 106 -12.08 21.73 -9.12
CA ALA A 106 -12.46 20.52 -9.85
C ALA A 106 -13.72 20.72 -10.72
N GLN A 107 -14.67 21.58 -10.32
CA GLN A 107 -15.85 21.94 -11.11
C GLN A 107 -15.52 22.80 -12.33
N GLN A 108 -14.46 23.61 -12.27
CA GLN A 108 -14.07 24.51 -13.36
C GLN A 108 -13.46 23.77 -14.56
N HIS A 109 -12.98 22.53 -14.36
CA HIS A 109 -12.41 21.74 -15.44
C HIS A 109 -13.48 20.89 -16.15
N PRO A 110 -13.52 20.85 -17.49
CA PRO A 110 -14.45 20.01 -18.23
C PRO A 110 -14.32 18.52 -17.87
N SER A 111 -15.43 17.80 -17.97
CA SER A 111 -15.48 16.36 -17.73
C SER A 111 -14.45 15.61 -18.59
N ARG A 112 -13.85 14.56 -18.02
CA ARG A 112 -12.84 13.68 -18.67
C ARG A 112 -11.48 14.32 -19.02
N THR A 113 -11.19 15.53 -18.55
CA THR A 113 -9.83 16.11 -18.68
C THR A 113 -8.88 15.51 -17.64
N GLU A 114 -7.60 15.36 -17.99
CA GLU A 114 -6.56 14.91 -17.05
C GLU A 114 -6.44 15.83 -15.84
N LEU A 115 -6.61 17.14 -16.05
CA LEU A 115 -6.54 18.13 -14.98
C LEU A 115 -7.69 17.94 -13.98
N ARG A 116 -8.92 17.67 -14.45
CA ARG A 116 -10.03 17.31 -13.58
C ARG A 116 -9.75 16.06 -12.77
N GLN A 117 -9.25 14.99 -13.41
CA GLN A 117 -8.90 13.75 -12.71
C GLN A 117 -7.84 14.00 -11.64
N HIS A 118 -6.79 14.76 -11.97
CA HIS A 118 -5.73 15.15 -11.05
C HIS A 118 -6.26 15.95 -9.84
N THR A 119 -7.11 16.95 -10.08
CA THR A 119 -7.71 17.76 -9.00
C THR A 119 -8.65 16.93 -8.13
N LEU A 120 -9.46 16.04 -8.73
CA LEU A 120 -10.35 15.14 -7.98
C LEU A 120 -9.57 14.12 -7.14
N SER A 121 -8.50 13.54 -7.67
CA SER A 121 -7.62 12.65 -6.90
C SER A 121 -7.01 13.38 -5.70
N GLN A 122 -6.55 14.63 -5.89
CA GLN A 122 -6.05 15.44 -4.79
C GLN A 122 -7.12 15.81 -3.77
N LEU A 123 -8.34 16.12 -4.22
CA LEU A 123 -9.48 16.38 -3.34
C LEU A 123 -9.80 15.16 -2.47
N VAL A 124 -9.82 13.96 -3.05
CA VAL A 124 -10.05 12.71 -2.32
C VAL A 124 -8.99 12.48 -1.25
N GLU A 125 -7.71 12.61 -1.60
CA GLU A 125 -6.61 12.48 -0.63
C GLU A 125 -6.68 13.57 0.45
N ALA A 126 -7.05 14.80 0.08
CA ALA A 126 -7.21 15.89 1.03
C ALA A 126 -8.35 15.64 2.03
N ILE A 127 -9.49 15.12 1.57
CA ILE A 127 -10.60 14.73 2.45
C ILE A 127 -10.14 13.67 3.45
N ARG A 128 -9.42 12.64 3.00
CA ARG A 128 -8.90 11.59 3.89
C ARG A 128 -7.91 12.13 4.92
N LEU A 129 -6.96 12.95 4.49
CA LEU A 129 -5.93 13.53 5.37
C LEU A 129 -6.47 14.59 6.32
N SER A 130 -7.56 15.26 5.99
CA SER A 130 -8.17 16.31 6.83
C SER A 130 -8.73 15.78 8.16
N GLY A 131 -9.04 14.47 8.24
CA GLY A 131 -9.69 13.89 9.41
C GLY A 131 -11.12 14.38 9.66
N GLN A 132 -11.75 15.09 8.71
CA GLN A 132 -13.07 15.70 8.88
C GLN A 132 -14.24 14.77 8.52
N LEU A 133 -13.98 13.51 8.16
CA LEU A 133 -15.02 12.52 7.89
C LEU A 133 -15.70 12.13 9.20
N ALA A 134 -17.03 12.26 9.22
CA ALA A 134 -17.83 11.91 10.38
C ALA A 134 -17.75 10.40 10.67
N ARG A 135 -17.66 10.04 11.95
CA ARG A 135 -17.68 8.65 12.42
C ARG A 135 -18.92 8.42 13.27
N PRO A 136 -19.96 7.76 12.74
CA PRO A 136 -21.15 7.43 13.51
C PRO A 136 -20.84 6.54 14.72
N HIS A 137 -21.71 6.59 15.73
CA HIS A 137 -21.48 5.89 16.99
C HIS A 137 -21.44 4.36 16.82
N GLN A 138 -20.38 3.73 17.32
CA GLN A 138 -20.08 2.30 17.17
C GLN A 138 -21.12 1.38 17.82
N ALA A 139 -21.83 1.82 18.86
CA ALA A 139 -22.78 0.95 19.60
C ALA A 139 -23.94 0.39 18.75
N LYS A 140 -24.16 0.88 17.53
CA LYS A 140 -25.17 0.35 16.60
C LYS A 140 -24.60 -0.69 15.61
N PHE A 141 -23.31 -0.99 15.71
CA PHE A 141 -22.55 -1.85 14.81
C PHE A 141 -21.79 -2.90 15.62
N SER A 142 -21.56 -4.07 15.03
CA SER A 142 -20.58 -5.01 15.55
C SER A 142 -19.19 -4.40 15.39
N ALA A 143 -18.39 -4.40 16.46
CA ALA A 143 -17.05 -3.79 16.45
C ALA A 143 -16.13 -4.41 15.39
N GLN A 144 -16.29 -5.71 15.12
CA GLN A 144 -15.53 -6.46 14.13
C GLN A 144 -15.79 -5.99 12.69
N PHE A 145 -17.03 -5.62 12.35
CA PHE A 145 -17.41 -5.23 11.00
C PHE A 145 -17.50 -3.72 10.81
N TYR A 146 -17.57 -2.94 11.90
CA TYR A 146 -17.65 -1.48 11.83
C TYR A 146 -16.54 -0.88 10.96
N CYS A 147 -15.29 -1.33 11.14
CA CYS A 147 -14.17 -0.85 10.34
C CYS A 147 -14.35 -1.13 8.83
N LEU A 148 -14.81 -2.34 8.47
CA LEU A 148 -15.03 -2.74 7.08
C LEU A 148 -16.18 -1.94 6.44
N ILE A 149 -17.32 -1.87 7.13
CA ILE A 149 -18.50 -1.12 6.67
C ILE A 149 -18.16 0.36 6.53
N TYR A 150 -17.42 0.92 7.49
CA TYR A 150 -17.02 2.31 7.47
C TYR A 150 -16.09 2.63 6.31
N GLU A 151 -15.03 1.84 6.09
CA GLU A 151 -14.11 2.06 4.97
C GLU A 151 -14.81 1.92 3.61
N GLU A 152 -15.72 0.95 3.46
CA GLU A 152 -16.54 0.82 2.26
C GLU A 152 -17.46 2.04 2.05
N ALA A 153 -18.11 2.50 3.11
CA ALA A 153 -18.96 3.68 3.04
C ALA A 153 -18.16 4.95 2.68
N VAL A 154 -16.94 5.09 3.20
CA VAL A 154 -16.02 6.16 2.82
C VAL A 154 -15.65 6.07 1.33
N ASN A 155 -15.31 4.88 0.82
CA ASN A 155 -14.97 4.67 -0.59
C ASN A 155 -16.13 5.02 -1.53
N ARG A 156 -17.34 4.54 -1.22
CA ARG A 156 -18.57 4.88 -1.95
C ARG A 156 -18.88 6.37 -1.91
N THR A 157 -18.67 7.01 -0.77
CA THR A 157 -18.89 8.46 -0.60
C THR A 157 -17.90 9.27 -1.44
N LEU A 158 -16.62 8.93 -1.41
CA LEU A 158 -15.60 9.61 -2.21
C LEU A 158 -15.82 9.41 -3.71
N THR A 159 -16.27 8.22 -4.10
CA THR A 159 -16.71 7.94 -5.48
C THR A 159 -17.90 8.82 -5.88
N TYR A 160 -18.89 8.98 -5.00
CA TYR A 160 -20.01 9.89 -5.22
C TYR A 160 -19.55 11.34 -5.37
N VAL A 161 -18.62 11.81 -4.51
CA VAL A 161 -18.03 13.16 -4.60
C VAL A 161 -17.40 13.36 -5.98
N CYS A 162 -16.58 12.42 -6.47
CA CYS A 162 -15.96 12.52 -7.79
C CYS A 162 -16.98 12.56 -8.95
N ARG A 163 -18.07 11.81 -8.85
CA ARG A 163 -19.11 11.72 -9.89
C ARG A 163 -20.08 12.89 -9.87
N SER A 164 -20.33 13.45 -8.68
CA SER A 164 -21.38 14.45 -8.44
C SER A 164 -20.83 15.81 -8.07
N ILE A 165 -19.53 16.04 -8.27
CA ILE A 165 -18.90 17.33 -7.94
C ILE A 165 -19.58 18.48 -8.68
N ASP A 166 -20.03 18.29 -9.91
CA ASP A 166 -20.70 19.34 -10.71
C ASP A 166 -22.07 19.73 -10.13
N ARG A 167 -22.67 18.89 -9.28
CA ARG A 167 -23.94 19.16 -8.57
C ARG A 167 -23.73 19.79 -7.19
N TYR A 168 -22.49 19.88 -6.72
CA TYR A 168 -22.19 20.56 -5.47
C TYR A 168 -22.46 22.06 -5.62
N ASP A 169 -23.23 22.60 -4.69
CA ASP A 169 -23.52 24.04 -4.62
C ASP A 169 -22.76 24.64 -3.42
N PRO A 170 -21.74 25.49 -3.66
CA PRO A 170 -20.96 26.13 -2.62
C PRO A 170 -21.75 27.03 -1.65
N ASP A 171 -22.93 27.50 -2.05
CA ASP A 171 -23.78 28.39 -1.26
C ASP A 171 -24.89 27.66 -0.51
N ARG A 172 -25.00 26.35 -0.68
CA ARG A 172 -26.04 25.52 -0.06
C ARG A 172 -25.78 25.29 1.44
N GLY A 173 -26.84 25.49 2.23
CA GLY A 173 -26.87 25.24 3.68
C GLY A 173 -26.39 26.41 4.53
N GLN A 174 -26.80 26.44 5.81
CA GLN A 174 -26.55 27.58 6.70
C GLN A 174 -25.06 27.90 6.92
N ASN A 175 -24.22 26.86 7.01
CA ASN A 175 -22.79 27.01 7.29
C ASN A 175 -21.92 27.01 6.02
N LYS A 176 -22.50 26.76 4.84
CA LYS A 176 -21.81 26.71 3.53
C LYS A 176 -20.51 25.87 3.50
N LYS A 177 -20.43 24.85 4.36
CA LYS A 177 -19.26 23.97 4.52
C LYS A 177 -19.30 22.83 3.51
N PHE A 178 -18.16 22.57 2.86
CA PHE A 178 -18.05 21.47 1.91
C PHE A 178 -18.20 20.10 2.60
N MET A 179 -17.55 19.92 3.76
CA MET A 179 -17.59 18.66 4.49
C MET A 179 -18.96 18.32 5.07
N ASN A 180 -19.86 19.28 5.25
CA ASN A 180 -21.25 18.97 5.60
C ASN A 180 -21.96 18.21 4.48
N TRP A 181 -21.70 18.57 3.21
CA TRP A 181 -22.25 17.86 2.06
C TRP A 181 -21.68 16.45 1.93
N VAL A 182 -20.36 16.31 2.14
CA VAL A 182 -19.68 15.00 2.13
C VAL A 182 -20.18 14.11 3.27
N ASN A 183 -20.21 14.62 4.50
CA ASN A 183 -20.64 13.86 5.68
C ASN A 183 -22.13 13.52 5.63
N PHE A 184 -22.99 14.38 5.10
CA PHE A 184 -24.39 14.05 4.86
C PHE A 184 -24.54 12.85 3.93
N ARG A 185 -23.73 12.77 2.86
CA ARG A 185 -23.73 11.58 2.00
C ARG A 185 -23.17 10.37 2.73
N LEU A 186 -22.07 10.53 3.48
CA LEU A 186 -21.46 9.45 4.25
C LEU A 186 -22.46 8.80 5.22
N ASP A 187 -23.21 9.60 5.98
CA ASP A 187 -24.22 9.09 6.92
C ASP A 187 -25.27 8.22 6.21
N ARG A 188 -25.67 8.60 4.99
CA ARG A 188 -26.63 7.82 4.20
C ARG A 188 -26.01 6.53 3.69
N VAL A 189 -24.80 6.59 3.17
CA VAL A 189 -24.09 5.41 2.64
C VAL A 189 -23.77 4.41 3.76
N ILE A 190 -23.47 4.87 4.97
CA ILE A 190 -23.27 3.97 6.12
C ILE A 190 -24.54 3.15 6.43
N LEU A 191 -25.72 3.76 6.31
CA LEU A 191 -26.99 3.06 6.48
C LEU A 191 -27.26 2.08 5.32
N GLU A 192 -26.93 2.47 4.08
CA GLU A 192 -27.01 1.61 2.88
C GLU A 192 -26.12 0.36 3.08
N CYS A 193 -24.82 0.55 3.35
CA CYS A 193 -23.86 -0.54 3.58
C CYS A 193 -24.29 -1.46 4.72
N ARG A 194 -24.90 -0.92 5.78
CA ARG A 194 -25.42 -1.73 6.89
C ARG A 194 -26.59 -2.61 6.46
N SER A 195 -27.53 -2.07 5.66
CA SER A 195 -28.67 -2.85 5.16
C SER A 195 -28.17 -3.99 4.29
N GLU A 196 -27.30 -3.67 3.32
CA GLU A 196 -26.69 -4.64 2.41
C GLU A 196 -25.93 -5.72 3.20
N PHE A 197 -25.17 -5.33 4.22
CA PHE A 197 -24.44 -6.26 5.07
C PHE A 197 -25.36 -7.18 5.88
N ASN A 198 -26.45 -6.65 6.45
CA ASN A 198 -27.42 -7.46 7.20
C ASN A 198 -28.19 -8.42 6.28
N GLU A 199 -28.48 -8.01 5.04
CA GLU A 199 -29.16 -8.85 4.04
C GLU A 199 -28.25 -9.99 3.54
N SER A 200 -26.93 -9.82 3.59
CA SER A 200 -25.95 -10.78 3.08
C SER A 200 -25.77 -12.05 3.95
N ASN A 201 -26.46 -12.15 5.08
CA ASN A 201 -26.37 -13.26 6.05
C ASN A 201 -24.95 -13.55 6.59
N THR A 202 -23.97 -12.69 6.28
CA THR A 202 -22.59 -12.72 6.77
C THR A 202 -22.56 -12.13 8.18
N GLN A 203 -23.05 -12.88 9.17
CA GLN A 203 -23.07 -12.42 10.56
C GLN A 203 -21.72 -12.61 11.26
N GLU A 204 -20.81 -13.40 10.68
CA GLU A 204 -19.48 -13.72 11.24
C GLU A 204 -18.40 -13.69 10.14
N LEU A 205 -17.22 -13.14 10.45
CA LEU A 205 -16.05 -13.30 9.60
C LEU A 205 -15.58 -14.75 9.77
N PRO A 206 -15.47 -15.55 8.69
CA PRO A 206 -14.96 -16.90 8.80
C PRO A 206 -13.57 -16.87 9.43
N ALA A 207 -13.32 -17.81 10.35
CA ALA A 207 -11.98 -17.99 10.89
C ALA A 207 -11.06 -18.46 9.76
N LEU A 208 -9.75 -18.22 9.89
CA LEU A 208 -8.78 -18.70 8.91
C LEU A 208 -8.89 -20.23 8.71
N ALA A 209 -9.17 -20.96 9.79
CA ALA A 209 -9.44 -22.40 9.76
C ALA A 209 -10.69 -22.79 8.95
N ASP A 210 -11.73 -21.94 8.91
CA ASP A 210 -12.93 -22.20 8.10
C ASP A 210 -12.64 -21.99 6.61
N LEU A 211 -11.72 -21.07 6.27
CA LEU A 211 -11.26 -20.86 4.89
C LEU A 211 -10.36 -22.01 4.41
N GLU A 212 -9.56 -22.59 5.30
CA GLU A 212 -8.74 -23.79 5.02
C GLU A 212 -9.61 -25.05 4.83
N ALA A 213 -10.81 -25.08 5.43
CA ALA A 213 -11.78 -26.17 5.31
C ALA A 213 -12.71 -26.03 4.09
N LEU A 214 -12.65 -24.92 3.34
CA LEU A 214 -13.46 -24.77 2.12
C LEU A 214 -12.98 -25.78 1.07
N PRO A 215 -13.90 -26.50 0.41
CA PRO A 215 -13.55 -27.37 -0.70
C PRO A 215 -12.93 -26.50 -1.79
N GLN A 216 -11.62 -26.64 -1.98
CA GLN A 216 -10.97 -26.04 -3.14
C GLN A 216 -11.54 -26.72 -4.38
N PRO A 217 -11.92 -25.96 -5.42
CA PRO A 217 -12.31 -26.58 -6.67
C PRO A 217 -11.18 -27.50 -7.14
N ASP A 218 -11.53 -28.65 -7.72
CA ASP A 218 -10.61 -29.57 -8.41
C ASP A 218 -10.06 -28.89 -9.68
N SER A 219 -9.34 -27.77 -9.51
CA SER A 219 -8.42 -27.29 -10.51
C SER A 219 -7.21 -28.24 -10.45
N PRO A 220 -6.78 -28.83 -11.58
CA PRO A 220 -5.50 -29.53 -11.62
C PRO A 220 -4.45 -28.53 -11.15
N SER A 221 -3.95 -28.76 -9.93
CA SER A 221 -2.96 -27.88 -9.36
C SER A 221 -1.71 -28.07 -10.20
N ILE A 222 -1.15 -26.97 -10.72
CA ILE A 222 0.16 -26.95 -11.38
C ILE A 222 1.21 -27.72 -10.54
N ALA A 223 1.04 -27.76 -9.21
CA ALA A 223 1.87 -28.54 -8.30
C ALA A 223 1.67 -30.06 -8.40
N VAL A 224 0.46 -30.55 -8.71
CA VAL A 224 0.17 -31.98 -8.96
C VAL A 224 0.79 -32.41 -10.29
N ASP A 225 0.65 -31.61 -11.35
CA ASP A 225 1.21 -31.93 -12.66
C ASP A 225 2.75 -31.91 -12.65
N LEU A 226 3.35 -30.93 -11.95
CA LEU A 226 4.81 -30.90 -11.71
C LEU A 226 5.29 -32.07 -10.87
N ARG A 227 4.52 -32.46 -9.85
CA ARG A 227 4.84 -33.60 -9.00
C ARG A 227 4.85 -34.88 -9.82
N GLU A 228 3.80 -35.12 -10.61
CA GLU A 228 3.71 -36.29 -11.47
C GLU A 228 4.85 -36.31 -12.51
N TYR A 229 5.19 -35.16 -13.09
CA TYR A 229 6.32 -35.05 -14.02
C TYR A 229 7.67 -35.42 -13.37
N ILE A 230 7.94 -34.92 -12.16
CA ILE A 230 9.19 -35.24 -11.43
C ILE A 230 9.20 -36.70 -10.97
N GLU A 231 8.05 -37.25 -10.58
CA GLU A 231 7.91 -38.66 -10.17
C GLU A 231 8.09 -39.61 -11.35
N GLN A 232 7.45 -39.34 -12.50
CA GLN A 232 7.55 -40.17 -13.70
C GLN A 232 8.95 -40.08 -14.33
N ASP A 233 9.54 -38.88 -14.42
CA ASP A 233 10.85 -38.63 -15.06
C ASP A 233 11.00 -39.41 -16.37
N ALA A 234 9.99 -39.31 -17.25
CA ALA A 234 9.78 -40.22 -18.37
C ALA A 234 10.97 -40.28 -19.35
N ASP A 235 11.74 -39.20 -19.45
CA ASP A 235 12.92 -39.08 -20.30
C ASP A 235 14.26 -39.31 -19.55
N GLU A 236 14.21 -39.66 -18.27
CA GLU A 236 15.35 -39.82 -17.34
C GLU A 236 16.28 -38.58 -17.24
N ILE A 237 15.81 -37.42 -17.72
CA ILE A 237 16.57 -36.18 -17.77
C ILE A 237 16.90 -35.70 -16.36
N LEU A 238 15.96 -35.82 -15.41
CA LEU A 238 16.13 -35.31 -14.05
C LEU A 238 17.04 -36.22 -13.21
N ARG A 239 17.01 -37.54 -13.45
CA ARG A 239 17.96 -38.49 -12.85
C ARG A 239 19.37 -38.38 -13.42
N SER A 240 19.52 -38.06 -14.71
CA SER A 240 20.83 -37.93 -15.35
C SER A 240 21.66 -36.77 -14.78
N ALA A 241 21.00 -35.71 -14.31
CA ALA A 241 21.66 -34.60 -13.65
C ALA A 241 21.97 -34.93 -12.19
N HIS A 242 23.21 -35.32 -11.91
CA HIS A 242 23.68 -35.66 -10.58
C HIS A 242 24.92 -34.87 -10.15
N ILE A 243 25.14 -34.82 -8.83
CA ILE A 243 26.37 -34.25 -8.27
C ILE A 243 27.56 -35.17 -8.62
N LYS A 244 28.73 -34.58 -8.91
CA LYS A 244 29.92 -35.31 -9.37
C LYS A 244 30.25 -36.47 -8.42
N ASN A 245 30.42 -37.68 -8.99
CA ASN A 245 30.68 -38.93 -8.28
C ASN A 245 29.59 -39.37 -7.29
N ARG A 246 28.36 -38.85 -7.41
CA ARG A 246 27.23 -39.11 -6.49
C ARG A 246 25.90 -39.26 -7.28
N PRO A 247 25.71 -40.37 -8.01
CA PRO A 247 24.50 -40.60 -8.82
C PRO A 247 23.20 -40.64 -7.99
N GLU A 248 23.29 -40.97 -6.69
CA GLU A 248 22.18 -40.97 -5.74
C GLU A 248 21.65 -39.55 -5.44
N ALA A 249 22.51 -38.54 -5.52
CA ALA A 249 22.19 -37.13 -5.31
C ALA A 249 21.92 -36.44 -6.66
N ASN A 250 20.87 -36.91 -7.35
CA ASN A 250 20.38 -36.36 -8.61
C ASN A 250 19.29 -35.30 -8.38
N PHE A 251 18.98 -34.55 -9.42
CA PHE A 251 18.01 -33.45 -9.33
C PHE A 251 16.62 -33.96 -8.91
N ARG A 252 16.19 -35.10 -9.44
CA ARG A 252 14.92 -35.73 -9.06
C ARG A 252 14.89 -36.07 -7.58
N SER A 253 15.87 -36.79 -7.05
CA SER A 253 15.87 -37.19 -5.63
C SER A 253 15.90 -35.99 -4.68
N ILE A 254 16.65 -34.94 -5.02
CA ILE A 254 16.69 -33.71 -4.22
C ILE A 254 15.37 -32.92 -4.32
N ALA A 255 14.74 -32.85 -5.50
CA ALA A 255 13.46 -32.17 -5.69
C ALA A 255 12.32 -32.88 -4.92
N LEU A 256 12.23 -34.21 -5.02
CA LEU A 256 11.26 -35.00 -4.27
C LEU A 256 11.45 -34.81 -2.75
N ALA A 257 12.69 -34.93 -2.26
CA ALA A 257 12.97 -34.75 -0.84
C ALA A 257 12.60 -33.34 -0.33
N ARG A 258 12.79 -32.30 -1.16
CA ARG A 258 12.56 -30.90 -0.77
C ARG A 258 11.10 -30.48 -0.82
N TYR A 259 10.35 -30.95 -1.82
CA TYR A 259 9.01 -30.44 -2.14
C TYR A 259 7.89 -31.46 -1.91
N ILE A 260 8.19 -32.75 -1.80
CA ILE A 260 7.21 -33.81 -1.50
C ILE A 260 7.38 -34.32 -0.08
N ASP A 261 8.61 -34.65 0.30
CA ASP A 261 8.90 -35.14 1.66
C ASP A 261 9.10 -33.98 2.66
N GLU A 262 8.99 -32.72 2.19
CA GLU A 262 9.13 -31.48 2.95
C GLU A 262 10.44 -31.36 3.77
N LYS A 263 11.48 -32.11 3.41
CA LYS A 263 12.76 -32.09 4.14
C LYS A 263 13.46 -30.75 3.98
N SER A 264 14.08 -30.30 5.07
CA SER A 264 14.96 -29.14 5.09
C SER A 264 16.29 -29.42 4.37
N TRP A 265 16.97 -28.37 3.93
CA TRP A 265 18.32 -28.52 3.35
C TRP A 265 19.32 -29.20 4.28
N ALA A 266 19.15 -29.06 5.60
CA ALA A 266 20.01 -29.71 6.59
C ALA A 266 19.80 -31.23 6.61
N GLU A 267 18.55 -31.69 6.57
CA GLU A 267 18.19 -33.11 6.53
C GLU A 267 18.66 -33.76 5.23
N ILE A 268 18.44 -33.10 4.10
CA ILE A 268 18.90 -33.57 2.78
C ILE A 268 20.44 -33.62 2.73
N SER A 269 21.11 -32.62 3.30
CA SER A 269 22.56 -32.58 3.42
C SER A 269 23.11 -33.76 4.24
N GLN A 270 22.43 -34.11 5.34
CA GLN A 270 22.77 -35.25 6.18
C GLN A 270 22.50 -36.59 5.47
N GLU A 271 21.38 -36.72 4.77
CA GLU A 271 20.98 -37.92 4.03
C GLU A 271 21.98 -38.28 2.93
N PHE A 272 22.40 -37.30 2.13
CA PHE A 272 23.35 -37.53 1.04
C PHE A 272 24.82 -37.38 1.46
N GLY A 273 25.08 -36.89 2.68
CA GLY A 273 26.43 -36.58 3.15
C GLY A 273 27.13 -35.51 2.29
N ILE A 274 26.38 -34.51 1.82
CA ILE A 274 26.84 -33.42 0.94
C ILE A 274 26.63 -32.10 1.66
N SER A 275 27.60 -31.19 1.64
CA SER A 275 27.45 -29.90 2.30
C SER A 275 26.30 -29.06 1.72
N ILE A 276 25.53 -28.40 2.58
CA ILE A 276 24.42 -27.51 2.18
C ILE A 276 24.80 -26.54 1.06
N PRO A 277 25.97 -25.85 1.07
CA PRO A 277 26.35 -24.95 -0.01
C PRO A 277 26.49 -25.65 -1.36
N THR A 278 27.03 -26.87 -1.38
CA THR A 278 27.21 -27.67 -2.60
C THR A 278 25.86 -28.11 -3.15
N LEU A 279 24.99 -28.59 -2.26
CA LEU A 279 23.69 -29.14 -2.58
C LEU A 279 22.72 -28.04 -3.08
N SER A 280 22.66 -26.91 -2.38
CA SER A 280 21.89 -25.73 -2.78
C SER A 280 22.38 -25.15 -4.12
N SER A 281 23.70 -24.98 -4.28
CA SER A 281 24.27 -24.45 -5.52
C SER A 281 24.05 -25.39 -6.72
N PHE A 282 24.09 -26.70 -6.51
CA PHE A 282 23.76 -27.68 -7.56
C PHE A 282 22.29 -27.57 -7.94
N PHE A 283 21.40 -27.59 -6.94
CA PHE A 283 19.96 -27.57 -7.15
C PHE A 283 19.52 -26.31 -7.89
N GLN A 284 19.97 -25.14 -7.45
CA GLN A 284 19.63 -23.87 -8.09
C GLN A 284 20.08 -23.80 -9.56
N ARG A 285 21.29 -24.29 -9.86
CA ARG A 285 21.81 -24.31 -11.24
C ARG A 285 20.99 -25.23 -12.15
N ARG A 286 20.63 -26.42 -11.66
CA ARG A 286 19.80 -27.37 -12.42
C ARG A 286 18.34 -26.94 -12.53
N CYS A 287 17.79 -26.26 -11.52
CA CYS A 287 16.47 -25.63 -11.62
C CYS A 287 16.41 -24.63 -12.78
N GLN A 288 17.44 -23.80 -12.95
CA GLN A 288 17.48 -22.83 -14.05
C GLN A 288 17.60 -23.50 -15.42
N GLU A 289 18.33 -24.61 -15.50
CA GLU A 289 18.51 -25.38 -16.72
C GLU A 289 17.25 -26.13 -17.14
N PHE A 290 16.46 -26.63 -16.18
CA PHE A 290 15.23 -27.37 -16.43
C PHE A 290 13.97 -26.48 -16.45
N LEU A 291 14.09 -25.20 -16.11
CA LEU A 291 12.99 -24.24 -16.15
C LEU A 291 12.23 -24.24 -17.50
N PRO A 292 12.90 -24.24 -18.68
CA PRO A 292 12.20 -24.27 -19.96
C PRO A 292 11.43 -25.57 -20.22
N LEU A 293 11.88 -26.69 -19.66
CA LEU A 293 11.19 -27.98 -19.79
C LEU A 293 9.90 -27.98 -18.96
N PHE A 294 9.96 -27.43 -17.75
CA PHE A 294 8.76 -27.26 -16.92
C PHE A 294 7.76 -26.29 -17.54
N GLU A 295 8.23 -25.20 -18.16
CA GLU A 295 7.35 -24.26 -18.88
C GLU A 295 6.66 -24.88 -20.10
N GLN A 296 7.33 -25.80 -20.80
CA GLN A 296 6.73 -26.56 -21.92
C GLN A 296 5.71 -27.60 -21.46
N TYR A 297 5.95 -28.26 -20.32
CA TYR A 297 5.04 -29.29 -19.78
C TYR A 297 3.79 -28.68 -19.12
N LEU A 298 3.88 -27.42 -18.67
CA LEU A 298 2.80 -26.69 -17.99
C LEU A 298 2.02 -25.71 -18.90
N SER A 299 2.34 -25.63 -20.19
CA SER A 299 1.59 -24.83 -21.19
C SER A 299 0.50 -25.65 -21.87
#